data_AF-A0A9W8AY87-F1
#
_entry.id   AF-A0A9W8AY87-F1
#
_cell.length_a   1.000
_cell.length_b   1.000
_cell.length_c   1.000
_cell.angle_alpha   90.00
_cell.angle_beta   90.00
_cell.angle_gamma   90.00
#
_symmetry.space_group_name_H-M   'P 1'
#
loop_
_entity.id
_entity.type
_entity.pdbx_description
1 polymer ?
#
loop_
_entity_poly.entity_id
_entity_poly.type
_entity_poly.pdbx_seq_one_letter_code
_entity_poly.pdbx_strand_id
1 'polypeptide(L)'
;MASIKVNFATHSKDLVSTHQRILQGDESLGWVVYGYDKGTNDLKVLEEGDGDLDELADEFDDGKIQYAFVRIQDSNTRLPKFAFISWCGSGVPVAKKGLFGSHLNDVATYFKGYHVQIDARDADDVDPDRIRRKISESSGARYSVHNEAPRSQDPARPTTGSYQASQAKQERDRELEQIRGRLAAPKAQTNWEQKSRDAQAEADRNRRIQEEQEQKQRERECKERDAEAERQRVLQQEREGQEARKREQQRQEQEAQERRDQEAAAEADRRRQEREQEEK
;
A
#
# COMPACT_ATOMS: atom_id res chain seq x y z
N MET A 1 25.62 -3.86 1.91
CA MET A 1 24.16 -4.14 1.93
C MET A 1 23.52 -3.26 0.88
N ALA A 2 22.70 -3.80 -0.01
CA ALA A 2 21.94 -2.99 -0.94
C ALA A 2 20.98 -2.09 -0.15
N SER A 3 20.98 -0.77 -0.40
CA SER A 3 20.10 0.18 0.27
C SER A 3 18.65 -0.19 -0.01
N ILE A 4 17.82 -0.29 1.01
CA ILE A 4 16.38 -0.64 0.89
C ILE A 4 15.58 0.53 0.30
N LYS A 5 16.10 1.76 0.36
CA LYS A 5 15.41 2.96 -0.12
C LYS A 5 15.72 3.29 -1.58
N VAL A 6 14.78 4.00 -2.22
CA VAL A 6 14.99 4.57 -3.56
C VAL A 6 16.05 5.66 -3.49
N ASN A 7 16.96 5.67 -4.47
CA ASN A 7 17.97 6.70 -4.63
C ASN A 7 17.62 7.61 -5.81
N PHE A 8 17.55 8.91 -5.53
CA PHE A 8 17.30 9.95 -6.53
C PHE A 8 18.56 10.74 -6.88
N ALA A 9 19.66 10.56 -6.15
CA ALA A 9 20.85 11.42 -6.28
C ALA A 9 21.57 11.22 -7.62
N THR A 10 21.68 9.96 -8.06
CA THR A 10 22.45 9.54 -9.24
C THR A 10 21.97 10.23 -10.53
N HIS A 11 20.66 10.32 -10.74
CA HIS A 11 20.05 10.96 -11.91
C HIS A 11 19.21 12.19 -11.56
N SER A 12 19.50 12.84 -10.41
CA SER A 12 18.70 13.95 -9.88
C SER A 12 18.45 15.08 -10.88
N LYS A 13 19.48 15.48 -11.64
CA LYS A 13 19.39 16.56 -12.62
C LYS A 13 18.37 16.25 -13.72
N ASP A 14 18.41 15.02 -14.22
CA ASP A 14 17.55 14.55 -15.31
C ASP A 14 16.10 14.47 -14.82
N LEU A 15 15.88 13.76 -13.71
CA LEU A 15 14.57 13.62 -13.06
C LEU A 15 13.90 14.97 -12.78
N VAL A 16 14.64 15.93 -12.20
CA VAL A 16 14.09 17.26 -11.90
C VAL A 16 13.82 18.04 -13.18
N SER A 17 14.72 17.96 -14.18
CA SER A 17 14.55 18.69 -15.43
C SER A 17 13.33 18.22 -16.21
N THR A 18 13.14 16.90 -16.37
CA THR A 18 12.01 16.32 -17.09
C THR A 18 10.71 16.56 -16.35
N HIS A 19 10.71 16.40 -15.02
CA HIS A 19 9.53 16.71 -14.19
C HIS A 19 9.17 18.20 -14.22
N GLN A 20 10.13 19.11 -14.32
CA GLN A 20 9.83 20.53 -14.43
C GLN A 20 9.28 20.88 -15.82
N ARG A 21 9.78 20.25 -16.89
CA ARG A 21 9.27 20.43 -18.26
C ARG A 21 7.80 20.01 -18.39
N ILE A 22 7.43 18.86 -17.84
CA ILE A 22 6.03 18.39 -17.89
C ILE A 22 5.10 19.34 -17.12
N LEU A 23 5.54 19.88 -15.98
CA LEU A 23 4.77 20.83 -15.18
C LEU A 23 4.63 22.20 -15.87
N GLN A 24 5.65 22.63 -16.61
CA GLN A 24 5.62 23.87 -17.41
C GLN A 24 4.69 23.73 -18.64
N GLY A 25 4.30 22.51 -18.98
CA GLY A 25 3.40 22.24 -20.09
C GLY A 25 4.08 22.31 -21.46
N ASP A 26 5.36 21.90 -21.53
CA ASP A 26 6.07 21.69 -22.79
C ASP A 26 5.23 20.80 -23.73
N GLU A 27 5.01 21.26 -24.97
CA GLU A 27 4.20 20.54 -25.96
C GLU A 27 4.88 19.26 -26.42
N SER A 28 6.22 19.21 -26.34
CA SER A 28 7.02 18.03 -26.72
C SER A 28 6.98 16.89 -25.69
N LEU A 29 6.32 17.09 -24.54
CA LEU A 29 6.41 16.20 -23.41
C LEU A 29 5.05 16.05 -22.72
N GLY A 30 4.29 15.05 -23.17
CA GLY A 30 2.97 14.68 -22.64
C GLY A 30 3.07 13.73 -21.46
N TRP A 31 4.02 12.81 -21.51
CA TRP A 31 4.22 11.79 -20.48
C TRP A 31 5.69 11.42 -20.32
N VAL A 32 6.01 10.87 -19.16
CA VAL A 32 7.36 10.41 -18.80
C VAL A 32 7.25 9.12 -18.03
N VAL A 33 8.06 8.13 -18.38
CA VAL A 33 8.22 6.88 -17.64
C VAL A 33 9.56 6.88 -16.92
N TYR A 34 9.51 6.60 -15.63
CA TYR A 34 10.63 6.40 -14.74
C TYR A 34 10.76 4.92 -14.40
N GLY A 35 11.99 4.47 -14.21
CA GLY A 35 12.27 3.10 -13.76
C GLY A 35 13.61 2.98 -13.08
N TYR A 36 13.88 1.78 -12.57
CA TYR A 36 15.12 1.49 -11.85
C TYR A 36 16.26 1.14 -12.79
N ASP A 37 17.47 1.56 -12.42
CA ASP A 37 18.67 1.08 -13.09
C ASP A 37 18.98 -0.38 -12.72
N LYS A 38 19.54 -1.14 -13.67
CA LYS A 38 19.57 -2.60 -13.62
C LYS A 38 20.32 -3.12 -12.39
N GLY A 39 19.57 -3.57 -11.38
CA GLY A 39 20.11 -4.19 -10.17
C GLY A 39 20.34 -3.24 -9.00
N THR A 40 20.10 -1.93 -9.19
CA THR A 40 20.15 -0.93 -8.11
C THR A 40 18.77 -0.34 -7.86
N ASN A 41 18.65 0.46 -6.79
CA ASN A 41 17.44 1.20 -6.46
C ASN A 41 17.55 2.67 -6.92
N ASP A 42 18.41 2.95 -7.90
CA ASP A 42 18.56 4.26 -8.51
C ASP A 42 17.44 4.49 -9.53
N LEU A 43 16.66 5.56 -9.36
CA LEU A 43 15.60 5.92 -10.29
C LEU A 43 16.16 6.75 -11.45
N LYS A 44 15.74 6.45 -12.68
CA LYS A 44 16.10 7.19 -13.90
C LYS A 44 14.89 7.40 -14.79
N VAL A 45 15.00 8.34 -15.72
CA VAL A 45 14.08 8.45 -16.86
C VAL A 45 14.37 7.30 -17.82
N LEU A 46 13.32 6.58 -18.22
CA LEU A 46 13.39 5.53 -19.23
C LEU A 46 13.00 6.07 -20.58
N GLU A 47 11.80 6.66 -20.63
CA GLU A 47 11.13 7.05 -21.86
C GLU A 47 10.40 8.38 -21.62
N GLU A 48 10.38 9.23 -22.64
CA GLU A 48 9.57 10.44 -22.69
C GLU A 48 8.87 10.49 -24.04
N GLY A 49 7.60 10.93 -24.05
CA GLY A 49 6.82 10.98 -25.28
C GLY A 49 5.75 12.05 -25.26
N ASP A 50 5.14 12.25 -26.41
CA ASP A 50 4.15 13.27 -26.66
C ASP A 50 2.73 12.68 -26.61
N GLY A 51 1.77 13.50 -26.15
CA GLY A 51 0.34 13.43 -26.47
C GLY A 51 -0.50 12.20 -26.10
N ASP A 52 -0.07 10.99 -26.44
CA ASP A 52 -0.92 9.81 -26.52
C ASP A 52 -0.71 8.86 -25.34
N LEU A 53 -1.78 8.68 -24.58
CA LEU A 53 -1.85 7.72 -23.47
C LEU A 53 -1.73 6.27 -23.96
N ASP A 54 -2.10 6.01 -25.20
CA ASP A 54 -2.00 4.71 -25.85
C ASP A 54 -0.54 4.29 -26.00
N GLU A 55 0.34 5.21 -26.40
CA GLU A 55 1.79 4.96 -26.51
C GLU A 55 2.40 4.66 -25.14
N LEU A 56 1.98 5.40 -24.11
CA LEU A 56 2.42 5.17 -22.73
C LEU A 56 2.10 3.75 -22.24
N ALA A 57 0.97 3.17 -22.64
CA ALA A 57 0.57 1.84 -22.19
C ALA A 57 1.49 0.74 -22.73
N ASP A 58 2.02 0.92 -23.94
CA ASP A 58 2.91 -0.04 -24.61
C ASP A 58 4.34 -0.03 -24.02
N GLU A 59 4.76 1.07 -23.39
CA GLU A 59 6.10 1.23 -22.78
C GLU A 59 6.24 0.57 -21.40
N PHE A 60 5.14 0.06 -20.83
CA PHE A 60 5.18 -0.66 -19.56
C PHE A 60 5.64 -2.11 -19.74
N ASP A 61 6.58 -2.52 -18.88
CA ASP A 61 7.17 -3.85 -18.86
C ASP A 61 6.66 -4.62 -17.63
N ASP A 62 5.99 -5.75 -17.85
CA ASP A 62 5.48 -6.64 -16.80
C ASP A 62 6.58 -7.19 -15.87
N GLY A 63 7.83 -7.25 -16.33
CA GLY A 63 8.97 -7.72 -15.56
C GLY A 63 9.56 -6.68 -14.61
N LYS A 64 9.08 -5.43 -14.65
CA LYS A 64 9.70 -4.30 -13.93
C LYS A 64 8.68 -3.49 -13.13
N ILE A 65 9.22 -2.74 -12.18
CA ILE A 65 8.48 -1.67 -11.48
C ILE A 65 8.83 -0.38 -12.21
N GLN A 66 7.80 0.33 -12.63
CA GLN A 66 7.90 1.62 -13.33
C GLN A 66 6.95 2.62 -12.69
N TYR A 67 7.22 3.90 -12.91
CA TYR A 67 6.35 4.98 -12.50
C TYR A 67 6.17 5.89 -13.69
N ALA A 68 4.96 6.39 -13.94
CA ALA A 68 4.76 7.37 -14.98
C ALA A 68 4.13 8.65 -14.44
N PHE A 69 4.47 9.76 -15.08
CA PHE A 69 3.86 11.05 -14.83
C PHE A 69 3.32 11.58 -16.15
N VAL A 70 2.02 11.90 -16.16
CA VAL A 70 1.29 12.19 -17.39
C VAL A 70 0.55 13.50 -17.24
N ARG A 71 0.60 14.33 -18.28
CA ARG A 71 -0.21 15.53 -18.44
C ARG A 71 -1.37 15.24 -19.37
N ILE A 72 -2.60 15.38 -18.87
CA ILE A 72 -3.82 15.15 -19.64
C ILE A 72 -4.70 16.39 -19.56
N GLN A 73 -5.21 16.83 -20.70
CA GLN A 73 -6.21 17.88 -20.75
C GLN A 73 -7.59 17.28 -20.47
N ASP A 74 -8.22 17.71 -19.38
CA ASP A 74 -9.57 17.25 -19.04
C ASP A 74 -10.61 17.93 -19.95
N SER A 75 -11.45 17.16 -20.62
CA SER A 75 -12.49 17.67 -21.52
C SER A 75 -13.50 18.58 -20.81
N ASN A 76 -13.73 18.39 -19.51
CA ASN A 76 -14.71 19.15 -18.75
C ASN A 76 -14.21 20.56 -18.39
N THR A 77 -12.98 20.63 -17.89
CA THR A 77 -12.38 21.89 -17.40
C THR A 77 -11.49 22.57 -18.44
N ARG A 78 -11.09 21.85 -19.49
CA ARG A 78 -10.07 22.25 -20.48
C ARG A 78 -8.71 22.62 -19.89
N LEU A 79 -8.52 22.37 -18.60
CA LEU A 79 -7.28 22.63 -17.88
C LEU A 79 -6.38 21.39 -17.92
N PRO A 80 -5.05 21.58 -18.02
CA PRO A 80 -4.11 20.46 -17.89
C PRO A 80 -4.13 19.93 -16.46
N LYS A 81 -4.22 18.62 -16.33
CA LYS A 81 -4.10 17.91 -15.07
C LYS A 81 -3.00 16.88 -15.17
N PHE A 82 -2.47 16.54 -14.00
CA PHE A 82 -1.36 15.63 -13.87
C PHE A 82 -1.83 14.36 -13.17
N ALA A 83 -1.52 13.21 -13.76
CA ALA A 83 -1.73 11.90 -13.16
C ALA A 83 -0.38 11.25 -12.89
N PHE A 84 -0.27 10.64 -11.71
CA PHE A 84 0.87 9.82 -11.33
C PHE A 84 0.43 8.35 -11.35
N ILE A 85 1.08 7.55 -12.18
CA ILE A 85 0.77 6.13 -12.37
C ILE A 85 1.89 5.32 -11.75
N SER A 86 1.54 4.39 -10.86
CA SER A 86 2.47 3.43 -10.31
C SER A 86 2.24 2.07 -10.95
N TRP A 87 3.26 1.54 -11.62
CA TRP A 87 3.18 0.27 -12.33
C TRP A 87 3.92 -0.83 -11.58
N CYS A 88 3.21 -1.90 -11.25
CA CYS A 88 3.78 -3.09 -10.63
C CYS A 88 3.42 -4.32 -11.45
N GLY A 89 4.27 -4.63 -12.43
CA GLY A 89 4.05 -5.74 -13.35
C GLY A 89 3.95 -7.11 -12.69
N SER A 90 3.21 -8.00 -13.35
CA SER A 90 2.95 -9.37 -12.88
C SER A 90 4.24 -10.19 -12.73
N GLY A 91 5.24 -9.97 -13.58
CA GLY A 91 6.52 -10.66 -13.64
C GLY A 91 7.58 -10.19 -12.64
N VAL A 92 7.31 -9.15 -11.83
CA VAL A 92 8.28 -8.63 -10.87
C VAL A 92 8.56 -9.66 -9.75
N PRO A 93 9.84 -9.91 -9.38
CA PRO A 93 10.19 -10.81 -8.28
C PRO A 93 9.54 -10.42 -6.95
N VAL A 94 9.04 -11.40 -6.19
CA VAL A 94 8.32 -11.21 -4.91
C VAL A 94 9.11 -10.34 -3.93
N ALA A 95 10.44 -10.51 -3.87
CA ALA A 95 11.31 -9.71 -3.01
C ALA A 95 11.25 -8.20 -3.33
N LYS A 96 11.16 -7.84 -4.61
CA LYS A 96 11.02 -6.43 -5.04
C LYS A 96 9.60 -5.91 -4.86
N LYS A 97 8.59 -6.77 -5.06
CA LYS A 97 7.17 -6.41 -4.80
C LYS A 97 6.93 -6.01 -3.34
N GLY A 98 7.60 -6.65 -2.39
CA GLY A 98 7.51 -6.28 -0.97
C GLY A 98 8.03 -4.87 -0.65
N LEU A 99 8.93 -4.33 -1.47
CA LEU A 99 9.51 -2.99 -1.31
C LEU A 99 8.70 -1.89 -2.01
N PHE A 100 7.86 -2.27 -2.97
CA PHE A 100 7.09 -1.35 -3.80
C PHE A 100 6.28 -0.35 -3.01
N GLY A 101 5.63 -0.76 -1.91
CA GLY A 101 4.81 0.15 -1.10
C GLY A 101 5.61 1.28 -0.45
N SER A 102 6.82 1.00 0.04
CA SER A 102 7.70 2.03 0.60
C SER A 102 8.25 2.93 -0.50
N HIS A 103 8.66 2.34 -1.62
CA HIS A 103 9.21 3.07 -2.76
C HIS A 103 8.17 3.99 -3.39
N LEU A 104 6.93 3.53 -3.52
CA LEU A 104 5.80 4.31 -4.01
C LEU A 104 5.63 5.60 -3.19
N ASN A 105 5.67 5.50 -1.87
CA ASN A 105 5.55 6.68 -1.00
C ASN A 105 6.72 7.65 -1.15
N ASP A 106 7.95 7.15 -1.26
CA ASP A 106 9.14 7.98 -1.46
C ASP A 106 9.08 8.70 -2.82
N VAL A 107 8.70 7.99 -3.90
CA VAL A 107 8.58 8.52 -5.26
C VAL A 107 7.42 9.51 -5.38
N ALA A 108 6.25 9.19 -4.79
CA ALA A 108 5.11 10.10 -4.77
C ALA A 108 5.38 11.38 -3.97
N THR A 109 6.25 11.31 -2.94
CA THR A 109 6.69 12.50 -2.20
C THR A 109 7.70 13.33 -3.01
N TYR A 110 8.51 12.68 -3.84
CA TYR A 110 9.50 13.33 -4.70
C TYR A 110 8.82 14.07 -5.86
N PHE A 111 7.92 13.41 -6.60
CA PHE A 111 7.17 14.01 -7.71
C PHE A 111 5.87 14.66 -7.23
N LYS A 112 5.96 15.92 -6.84
CA LYS A 112 4.82 16.71 -6.37
C LYS A 112 4.05 17.35 -7.53
N GLY A 113 2.75 17.55 -7.34
CA GLY A 113 1.91 18.29 -8.29
C GLY A 113 0.99 17.42 -9.15
N TYR A 114 0.85 16.13 -8.83
CA TYR A 114 -0.20 15.29 -9.40
C TYR A 114 -1.55 15.54 -8.71
N HIS A 115 -2.62 15.34 -9.47
CA HIS A 115 -4.00 15.47 -9.01
C HIS A 115 -4.58 14.10 -8.64
N VAL A 116 -4.14 13.06 -9.33
CA VAL A 116 -4.63 11.69 -9.18
C VAL A 116 -3.44 10.75 -9.12
N GLN A 117 -3.47 9.84 -8.16
CA GLN A 117 -2.60 8.68 -8.12
C GLN A 117 -3.38 7.44 -8.61
N ILE A 118 -2.78 6.69 -9.53
CA ILE A 118 -3.33 5.47 -10.11
C ILE A 118 -2.33 4.35 -9.86
N ASP A 119 -2.76 3.30 -9.18
CA ASP A 119 -1.95 2.09 -9.03
C ASP A 119 -2.42 1.08 -10.09
N ALA A 120 -1.50 0.69 -10.96
CA ALA A 120 -1.72 -0.18 -12.10
C ALA A 120 -0.89 -1.47 -11.95
N ARG A 121 -1.51 -2.61 -12.27
CA ARG A 121 -0.88 -3.94 -12.19
C ARG A 121 -0.92 -4.70 -13.51
N ASP A 122 -1.88 -4.37 -14.35
CA ASP A 122 -2.12 -4.98 -15.65
C ASP A 122 -2.39 -3.88 -16.69
N ALA A 123 -2.20 -4.18 -17.97
CA ALA A 123 -2.37 -3.20 -19.06
C ALA A 123 -3.79 -2.58 -19.06
N ASP A 124 -4.81 -3.33 -18.62
CA ASP A 124 -6.19 -2.85 -18.45
C ASP A 124 -6.34 -1.71 -17.42
N ASP A 125 -5.39 -1.55 -16.50
CA ASP A 125 -5.37 -0.43 -15.55
C ASP A 125 -4.82 0.87 -16.17
N VAL A 126 -4.07 0.75 -17.26
CA VAL A 126 -3.42 1.85 -17.99
C VAL A 126 -4.23 2.29 -19.20
N ASP A 127 -5.42 1.70 -19.41
CA ASP A 127 -6.31 2.07 -20.48
C ASP A 127 -6.62 3.60 -20.48
N PRO A 128 -6.51 4.27 -21.65
CA PRO A 128 -6.64 5.72 -21.74
C PRO A 128 -8.02 6.21 -21.28
N ASP A 129 -9.10 5.49 -21.56
CA ASP A 129 -10.45 5.85 -21.15
C ASP A 129 -10.61 5.75 -19.64
N ARG A 130 -10.01 4.72 -19.03
CA ARG A 130 -10.03 4.55 -17.58
C ARG A 130 -9.26 5.64 -16.85
N ILE A 131 -8.08 6.01 -17.34
CA ILE A 131 -7.28 7.11 -16.80
C ILE A 131 -8.05 8.43 -16.93
N ARG A 132 -8.56 8.75 -18.13
CA ARG A 132 -9.34 9.97 -18.40
C ARG A 132 -10.57 10.07 -17.50
N ARG A 133 -11.30 8.97 -17.33
CA ARG A 133 -12.46 8.91 -16.43
C ARG A 133 -12.07 9.23 -14.99
N LYS A 134 -10.99 8.64 -14.47
CA LYS A 134 -10.56 8.87 -13.09
C LYS A 134 -10.12 10.32 -12.85
N ILE A 135 -9.46 10.93 -13.83
CA ILE A 135 -9.08 12.36 -13.79
C ILE A 135 -10.31 13.29 -13.85
N SER A 136 -11.30 12.93 -14.67
CA SER A 136 -12.58 13.64 -14.72
C SER A 136 -13.33 13.55 -13.38
N GLU A 137 -13.36 12.37 -12.76
CA GLU A 137 -13.96 12.15 -11.44
C GLU A 137 -13.26 12.98 -10.35
N SER A 138 -11.93 13.03 -10.35
CA SER A 138 -11.14 13.86 -9.43
C SER A 138 -11.24 15.36 -9.71
N SER A 139 -11.83 15.79 -10.84
CA SER A 139 -11.98 17.20 -11.17
C SER A 139 -12.86 18.00 -10.23
N GLY A 140 -13.78 17.33 -9.51
CA GLY A 140 -14.85 18.02 -8.79
C GLY A 140 -15.80 18.86 -9.67
N ALA A 141 -15.61 18.91 -11.00
CA ALA A 141 -16.35 19.78 -11.92
C ALA A 141 -17.66 19.15 -12.44
N ARG A 142 -18.16 18.08 -11.82
CA ARG A 142 -19.45 17.45 -12.15
C ARG A 142 -20.66 18.24 -11.60
N TYR A 143 -20.47 19.51 -11.27
CA TYR A 143 -21.55 20.41 -10.90
C TYR A 143 -22.17 20.98 -12.17
N SER A 144 -23.28 20.37 -12.60
CA SER A 144 -24.17 20.85 -13.67
C SER A 144 -24.95 22.12 -13.26
N VAL A 145 -24.27 23.12 -12.69
CA VAL A 145 -24.89 24.36 -12.21
C VAL A 145 -24.42 25.57 -13.04
N HIS A 146 -23.37 25.43 -13.84
CA HIS A 146 -22.82 26.54 -14.65
C HIS A 146 -22.95 26.36 -16.17
N ASN A 147 -23.63 25.30 -16.62
CA ASN A 147 -23.85 25.00 -18.05
C ASN A 147 -25.35 25.01 -18.42
N GLU A 148 -26.21 25.63 -17.61
CA GLU A 148 -27.55 26.00 -18.09
C GLU A 148 -27.39 27.16 -19.08
N ALA A 149 -27.82 26.96 -20.33
CA ALA A 149 -28.01 28.06 -21.26
C ALA A 149 -28.88 29.14 -20.59
N PRO A 150 -28.61 30.45 -20.80
CA PRO A 150 -29.45 31.50 -20.24
C PRO A 150 -30.88 31.22 -20.69
N ARG A 151 -31.75 30.83 -19.75
CA ARG A 151 -33.19 30.73 -20.03
C ARG A 151 -33.61 32.11 -20.52
N SER A 152 -33.94 32.19 -21.80
CA SER A 152 -34.56 33.38 -22.38
C SER A 152 -35.82 33.67 -21.56
N GLN A 153 -35.77 34.75 -20.76
CA GLN A 153 -36.98 35.29 -20.18
C GLN A 153 -37.81 35.81 -21.35
N ASP A 154 -38.84 35.07 -21.73
CA ASP A 154 -39.83 35.56 -22.67
C ASP A 154 -40.35 36.92 -22.18
N PRO A 155 -40.35 37.97 -23.02
CA PRO A 155 -40.84 39.28 -22.60
C PRO A 155 -42.32 39.16 -22.22
N ALA A 156 -42.64 39.61 -21.01
CA ALA A 156 -44.00 39.60 -20.50
C ALA A 156 -44.93 40.31 -21.49
N ARG A 157 -45.86 39.54 -22.07
CA ARG A 157 -46.85 40.02 -23.02
C ARG A 157 -47.80 41.02 -22.33
N PRO A 158 -48.18 42.14 -22.96
CA PRO A 158 -49.09 43.09 -22.35
C PRO A 158 -50.51 42.51 -22.25
N THR A 159 -51.00 42.41 -21.02
CA THR A 159 -52.30 41.87 -20.65
C THR A 159 -53.42 42.73 -21.25
N THR A 160 -54.07 42.22 -22.30
CA THR A 160 -55.32 42.77 -22.81
C THR A 160 -56.38 41.68 -22.75
N GLY A 161 -57.46 41.90 -21.99
CA GLY A 161 -58.66 41.03 -21.99
C GLY A 161 -58.92 40.30 -20.67
N SER A 162 -59.73 40.89 -19.80
CA SER A 162 -60.07 40.45 -18.44
C SER A 162 -61.07 39.29 -18.33
N TYR A 163 -61.34 38.53 -19.39
CA TYR A 163 -62.35 37.45 -19.35
C TYR A 163 -61.83 36.01 -19.55
N GLN A 164 -60.56 35.82 -19.93
CA GLN A 164 -59.96 34.47 -20.03
C GLN A 164 -59.09 34.09 -18.81
N ALA A 165 -58.80 35.05 -17.92
CA ALA A 165 -57.89 34.87 -16.79
C ALA A 165 -58.44 34.01 -15.63
N SER A 166 -59.77 33.87 -15.52
CA SER A 166 -60.41 33.10 -14.44
C SER A 166 -60.30 31.59 -14.66
N GLN A 167 -60.48 31.13 -15.91
CA GLN A 167 -60.39 29.70 -16.23
C GLN A 167 -58.94 29.21 -16.25
N ALA A 168 -58.00 30.00 -16.80
CA ALA A 168 -56.58 29.66 -16.82
C ALA A 168 -55.96 29.57 -15.40
N LYS A 169 -56.44 30.38 -14.44
CA LYS A 169 -55.99 30.31 -13.05
C LYS A 169 -56.49 29.05 -12.34
N GLN A 170 -57.73 28.65 -12.60
CA GLN A 170 -58.34 27.47 -12.00
C GLN A 170 -57.74 26.15 -12.53
N GLU A 171 -57.34 26.12 -13.80
CA GLU A 171 -56.62 24.98 -14.39
C GLU A 171 -55.19 24.86 -13.83
N ARG A 172 -54.47 25.99 -13.71
CA ARG A 172 -53.15 26.04 -13.09
C ARG A 172 -53.15 25.58 -11.63
N ASP A 173 -54.12 26.02 -10.85
CA ASP A 173 -54.22 25.63 -9.43
C ASP A 173 -54.54 24.13 -9.29
N ARG A 174 -55.36 23.56 -10.19
CA ARG A 174 -55.60 22.10 -10.24
C ARG A 174 -54.39 21.29 -10.65
N GLU A 175 -53.63 21.77 -11.63
CA GLU A 175 -52.42 21.10 -12.11
C GLU A 175 -51.32 21.12 -11.02
N LEU A 176 -51.18 22.24 -10.30
CA LEU A 176 -50.28 22.36 -9.15
C LEU A 176 -50.67 21.41 -8.00
N GLU A 177 -51.96 21.23 -7.72
CA GLU A 177 -52.43 20.28 -6.70
C GLU A 177 -52.16 18.82 -7.11
N GLN A 178 -52.32 18.48 -8.40
CA GLN A 178 -51.98 17.16 -8.94
C GLN A 178 -50.46 16.88 -8.90
N ILE A 179 -49.64 17.88 -9.22
CA ILE A 179 -48.17 17.79 -9.13
C ILE A 179 -47.72 17.66 -7.67
N ARG A 180 -48.34 18.41 -6.75
CA ARG A 180 -48.07 18.33 -5.30
C ARG A 180 -48.45 16.96 -4.72
N GLY A 181 -49.57 16.39 -5.17
CA GLY A 181 -49.98 15.03 -4.82
C GLY A 181 -49.02 13.94 -5.32
N ARG A 182 -48.40 14.12 -6.50
CA ARG A 182 -47.36 13.20 -7.03
C ARG A 182 -46.00 13.32 -6.34
N LEU A 183 -45.62 14.53 -5.92
CA LEU A 183 -44.35 14.78 -5.21
C LEU A 183 -44.39 14.39 -3.73
N ALA A 184 -45.58 14.22 -3.16
CA ALA A 184 -45.81 13.72 -1.80
C ALA A 184 -45.87 12.19 -1.74
N ALA A 185 -44.96 11.49 -2.41
CA ALA A 185 -44.74 10.06 -2.15
C ALA A 185 -44.18 9.88 -0.72
N PRO A 186 -44.57 8.82 0.02
CA PRO A 186 -44.22 8.66 1.42
C PRO A 186 -42.71 8.46 1.58
N LYS A 187 -41.99 9.52 1.96
CA LYS A 187 -40.59 9.51 2.45
C LYS A 187 -40.40 8.65 3.71
N ALA A 188 -41.50 8.06 4.19
CA ALA A 188 -41.61 7.26 5.40
C ALA A 188 -41.17 5.79 5.25
N GLN A 189 -40.84 5.32 4.04
CA GLN A 189 -40.45 3.92 3.81
C GLN A 189 -38.97 3.83 3.44
N THR A 190 -38.50 4.72 2.56
CA THR A 190 -37.11 4.82 2.11
C THR A 190 -36.12 5.13 3.23
N ASN A 191 -36.48 5.96 4.21
CA ASN A 191 -35.60 6.31 5.33
C ASN A 191 -35.48 5.19 6.40
N TRP A 192 -36.37 4.20 6.41
CA TRP A 192 -36.35 3.07 7.37
C TRP A 192 -35.50 1.94 6.80
N GLU A 193 -35.62 1.69 5.49
CA GLU A 193 -34.72 0.80 4.76
C GLU A 193 -33.28 1.34 4.76
N GLN A 194 -33.10 2.65 4.59
CA GLN A 194 -31.76 3.26 4.62
C GLN A 194 -31.15 3.21 6.02
N LYS A 195 -31.91 3.54 7.07
CA LYS A 195 -31.46 3.35 8.47
C LYS A 195 -31.15 1.90 8.81
N SER A 196 -31.95 0.95 8.31
CA SER A 196 -31.70 -0.48 8.52
C SER A 196 -30.41 -0.93 7.83
N ARG A 197 -30.15 -0.45 6.60
CA ARG A 197 -28.90 -0.74 5.87
C ARG A 197 -27.68 -0.13 6.56
N ASP A 198 -27.79 1.09 7.05
CA ASP A 198 -26.69 1.77 7.75
C ASP A 198 -26.40 1.08 9.10
N ALA A 199 -27.44 0.71 9.85
CA ALA A 199 -27.29 -0.05 11.09
C ALA A 199 -26.68 -1.44 10.86
N GLN A 200 -27.05 -2.11 9.76
CA GLN A 200 -26.50 -3.43 9.40
C GLN A 200 -25.04 -3.31 8.94
N ALA A 201 -24.70 -2.28 8.17
CA ALA A 201 -23.32 -1.98 7.78
C ALA A 201 -22.45 -1.59 8.99
N GLU A 202 -23.01 -0.91 9.98
CA GLU A 202 -22.31 -0.57 11.23
C GLU A 202 -22.11 -1.81 12.12
N ALA A 203 -23.10 -2.69 12.23
CA ALA A 203 -22.97 -3.97 12.93
C ALA A 203 -21.89 -4.86 12.29
N ASP A 204 -21.83 -4.92 10.96
CA ASP A 204 -20.79 -5.67 10.25
C ASP A 204 -19.39 -5.06 10.44
N ARG A 205 -19.27 -3.72 10.47
CA ARG A 205 -18.00 -3.04 10.80
C ARG A 205 -17.56 -3.35 12.22
N ASN A 206 -18.46 -3.26 13.20
CA ASN A 206 -18.15 -3.54 14.60
C ASN A 206 -17.77 -5.01 14.81
N ARG A 207 -18.43 -5.94 14.11
CA ARG A 207 -18.08 -7.36 14.11
C ARG A 207 -16.67 -7.60 13.57
N ARG A 208 -16.31 -6.98 12.44
CA ARG A 208 -14.94 -7.10 11.86
C ARG A 208 -13.86 -6.55 12.80
N ILE A 209 -14.13 -5.40 13.44
CA ILE A 209 -13.22 -4.81 14.43
C ILE A 209 -13.07 -5.74 15.64
N GLN A 210 -14.16 -6.35 16.11
CA GLN A 210 -14.13 -7.28 17.22
C GLN A 210 -13.36 -8.57 16.87
N GLU A 211 -13.60 -9.15 15.69
CA GLU A 211 -12.86 -10.31 15.18
C GLU A 211 -11.36 -10.00 15.02
N GLU A 212 -11.00 -8.80 14.53
CA GLU A 212 -9.60 -8.38 14.40
C GLU A 212 -8.92 -8.16 15.76
N GLN A 213 -9.63 -7.58 16.74
CA GLN A 213 -9.12 -7.44 18.11
C GLN A 213 -8.92 -8.80 18.77
N GLU A 214 -9.86 -9.73 18.59
CA GLU A 214 -9.75 -11.09 19.12
C GLU A 214 -8.60 -11.86 18.45
N GLN A 215 -8.43 -11.73 17.12
CA GLN A 215 -7.28 -12.31 16.42
C GLN A 215 -5.96 -11.74 16.91
N LYS A 216 -5.86 -10.42 17.08
CA LYS A 216 -4.65 -9.77 17.63
C LYS A 216 -4.37 -10.23 19.06
N GLN A 217 -5.40 -10.44 19.87
CA GLN A 217 -5.23 -10.94 21.24
C GLN A 217 -4.75 -12.40 21.23
N ARG A 218 -5.36 -13.27 20.44
CA ARG A 218 -4.93 -14.66 20.27
C ARG A 218 -3.51 -14.77 19.72
N GLU A 219 -3.13 -13.90 18.78
CA GLU A 219 -1.77 -13.86 18.24
C GLU A 219 -0.75 -13.42 19.31
N ARG A 220 -1.09 -12.42 20.13
CA ARG A 220 -0.25 -11.99 21.27
C ARG A 220 -0.08 -13.12 22.29
N GLU A 221 -1.17 -13.79 22.66
CA GLU A 221 -1.13 -14.93 23.59
C GLU A 221 -0.32 -16.10 23.03
N CYS A 222 -0.45 -16.41 21.75
CA CYS A 222 0.37 -17.43 21.09
C CYS A 222 1.86 -17.06 21.10
N LYS A 223 2.18 -15.81 20.72
CA LYS A 223 3.56 -15.29 20.75
C LYS A 223 4.16 -15.31 22.16
N GLU A 224 3.36 -14.99 23.17
CA GLU A 224 3.81 -15.01 24.57
C GLU A 224 4.09 -16.44 25.05
N ARG A 225 3.22 -17.40 24.71
CA ARG A 225 3.42 -18.82 24.99
C ARG A 225 4.65 -19.39 24.29
N ASP A 226 4.86 -19.04 23.03
CA ASP A 226 6.03 -19.48 22.26
C ASP A 226 7.32 -18.89 22.84
N ALA A 227 7.31 -17.60 23.21
CA ALA A 227 8.44 -16.95 23.87
C ALA A 227 8.72 -17.54 25.27
N GLU A 228 7.69 -17.93 26.02
CA GLU A 228 7.87 -18.61 27.30
C GLU A 228 8.43 -20.02 27.11
N ALA A 229 7.94 -20.78 26.13
CA ALA A 229 8.46 -22.09 25.79
C ALA A 229 9.93 -22.03 25.36
N GLU A 230 10.31 -21.02 24.59
CA GLU A 230 11.72 -20.78 24.22
C GLU A 230 12.58 -20.45 25.44
N ARG A 231 12.10 -19.56 26.33
CA ARG A 231 12.80 -19.25 27.60
C ARG A 231 13.01 -20.50 28.46
N GLN A 232 12.01 -21.36 28.57
CA GLN A 232 12.14 -22.63 29.31
C GLN A 232 13.13 -23.58 28.66
N ARG A 233 13.14 -23.70 27.32
CA ARG A 233 14.12 -24.51 26.58
C ARG A 233 15.54 -24.03 26.79
N VAL A 234 15.79 -22.72 26.74
CA VAL A 234 17.12 -22.15 26.96
C VAL A 234 17.60 -22.44 28.39
N LEU A 235 16.75 -22.20 29.40
CA LEU A 235 17.09 -22.48 30.80
C LEU A 235 17.38 -23.98 31.02
N GLN A 236 16.63 -24.86 30.37
CA GLN A 236 16.86 -26.29 30.46
C GLN A 236 18.18 -26.70 29.79
N GLN A 237 18.49 -26.15 28.61
CA GLN A 237 19.74 -26.38 27.92
C GLN A 237 20.95 -25.87 28.72
N GLU A 238 20.82 -24.73 29.42
CA GLU A 238 21.85 -24.23 30.32
C GLU A 238 22.07 -25.16 31.53
N ARG A 239 20.99 -25.66 32.14
CA ARG A 239 21.09 -26.63 33.26
C ARG A 239 21.75 -27.93 32.81
N GLU A 240 21.30 -28.51 31.70
CA GLU A 240 21.88 -29.72 31.14
C GLU A 240 23.35 -29.50 30.76
N GLY A 241 23.69 -28.32 30.21
CA GLY A 241 25.07 -27.94 29.93
C GLY A 241 25.94 -27.82 31.19
N GLN A 242 25.42 -27.25 32.28
CA GLN A 242 26.12 -27.19 33.57
C GLN A 242 26.31 -28.58 34.18
N GLU A 243 25.30 -29.44 34.10
CA GLU A 243 25.39 -30.83 34.58
C GLU A 243 26.38 -31.65 33.76
N ALA A 244 26.39 -31.50 32.44
CA ALA A 244 27.35 -32.15 31.55
C ALA A 244 28.79 -31.72 31.89
N ARG A 245 29.03 -30.41 32.08
CA ARG A 245 30.34 -29.90 32.52
C ARG A 245 30.77 -30.46 33.87
N LYS A 246 29.85 -30.55 34.84
CA LYS A 246 30.13 -31.16 36.15
C LYS A 246 30.46 -32.65 36.04
N ARG A 247 29.71 -33.40 35.22
CA ARG A 247 29.97 -34.83 34.98
C ARG A 247 31.32 -35.05 34.31
N GLU A 248 31.67 -34.21 33.34
CA GLU A 248 32.97 -34.28 32.67
C GLU A 248 34.12 -33.94 33.63
N GLN A 249 33.95 -32.93 34.48
CA GLN A 249 34.93 -32.60 35.51
C GLN A 249 35.12 -33.75 36.51
N GLN A 250 34.03 -34.36 36.99
CA GLN A 250 34.10 -35.54 37.86
C GLN A 250 34.79 -36.72 37.20
N ARG A 251 34.53 -36.96 35.91
CA ARG A 251 35.21 -38.00 35.14
C ARG A 251 36.70 -37.74 35.02
N GLN A 252 37.10 -36.49 34.72
CA GLN A 252 38.52 -36.11 34.68
C GLN A 252 39.20 -36.25 36.04
N GLU A 253 38.52 -35.91 37.14
CA GLU A 253 39.04 -36.10 38.50
C GLU A 253 39.20 -37.58 38.85
N GLN A 254 38.24 -38.43 38.48
CA GLN A 254 38.35 -39.89 38.65
C GLN A 254 39.52 -40.46 37.84
N GLU A 255 39.63 -40.12 36.55
CA GLU A 255 40.75 -40.56 35.72
C GLU A 255 42.10 -40.05 36.24
N ALA A 256 42.16 -38.82 36.77
CA ALA A 256 43.35 -38.28 37.40
C ALA A 256 43.71 -39.01 38.71
N GLN A 257 42.70 -39.36 39.52
CA GLN A 257 42.91 -40.13 40.75
C GLN A 257 43.38 -41.55 40.44
N GLU A 258 42.78 -42.24 39.47
CA GLU A 258 43.23 -43.55 39.01
C GLU A 258 44.68 -43.51 38.49
N ARG A 259 45.05 -42.46 37.74
CA ARG A 259 46.44 -42.25 37.31
C ARG A 259 47.39 -42.08 38.50
N ARG A 260 47.01 -41.29 39.51
CA ARG A 260 47.79 -41.11 40.74
C ARG A 260 47.95 -42.42 41.51
N ASP A 261 46.87 -43.19 41.63
CA ASP A 261 46.88 -44.49 42.33
C ASP A 261 47.74 -45.52 41.58
N GLN A 262 47.70 -45.53 40.24
CA GLN A 262 48.57 -46.35 39.40
C GLN A 262 50.05 -45.95 39.53
N GLU A 263 50.35 -44.65 39.51
CA GLU A 263 51.70 -44.14 39.73
C GLU A 263 52.24 -44.52 41.11
N ALA A 264 51.43 -44.37 42.16
CA ALA A 264 51.78 -44.77 43.52
C ALA A 264 52.00 -46.28 43.66
N ALA A 265 51.16 -47.11 43.02
CA ALA A 265 51.35 -48.56 42.98
C ALA A 265 52.66 -48.95 42.27
N ALA A 266 52.95 -48.33 41.12
CA ALA A 266 54.20 -48.56 40.38
C ALA A 266 55.45 -48.07 41.13
N GLU A 267 55.33 -47.02 41.95
CA GLU A 267 56.41 -46.58 42.85
C GLU A 267 56.60 -47.55 44.03
N ALA A 268 55.51 -48.04 44.62
CA ALA A 268 55.57 -49.02 45.71
C ALA A 268 56.21 -50.34 45.25
N ASP A 269 55.88 -50.82 44.04
CA ASP A 269 56.50 -52.01 43.47
C ASP A 269 57.99 -51.82 43.17
N ARG A 270 58.39 -50.65 42.64
CA ARG A 270 59.82 -50.31 42.46
C ARG A 270 60.58 -50.33 43.79
N ARG A 271 60.01 -49.73 44.84
CA ARG A 271 60.60 -49.76 46.20
C ARG A 271 60.69 -51.16 46.79
N ARG A 272 59.74 -52.07 46.50
CA ARG A 272 59.81 -53.48 46.91
C ARG A 272 60.96 -54.20 46.20
N GLN A 273 61.08 -54.02 44.89
CA GLN A 273 62.16 -54.62 44.09
C GLN A 273 63.54 -54.14 44.54
N GLU A 274 63.68 -52.85 44.89
CA GLU A 274 64.94 -52.30 45.44
C GLU A 274 65.32 -52.96 46.78
N ARG A 275 64.37 -53.14 47.70
CA ARG A 275 64.62 -53.83 48.99
C ARG A 275 65.01 -55.29 48.81
N GLU A 276 64.41 -55.99 47.86
CA GLU A 276 64.75 -57.38 47.53
C GLU A 276 66.15 -57.52 46.88
N GLN A 277 66.66 -56.45 46.25
CA GLN A 277 68.02 -56.41 45.72
C GLN A 277 69.07 -56.09 46.80
N GLU A 278 68.74 -55.31 47.83
CA GLU A 278 69.63 -55.00 48.95
C GLU A 278 69.82 -56.17 49.93
N GLU A 279 68.87 -57.12 50.00
CA GLU A 279 68.94 -58.30 50.86
C GLU A 279 69.71 -59.50 50.26
N LYS A 280 70.22 -59.39 49.02
CA LYS A 280 71.03 -60.43 48.34
C LYS A 280 72.51 -60.08 48.31
#